data_AF-A0A1M2VG03-F1
#
_entry.id   AF-A0A1M2VG03-F1
#
_cell.length_a   1.000
_cell.length_b   1.000
_cell.length_c   1.000
_cell.angle_alpha   90.00
_cell.angle_beta   90.00
_cell.angle_gamma   90.00
#
_symmetry.space_group_name_H-M   'P 1'
#
loop_
_entity.id
_entity.type
_entity.pdbx_description
1 polymer ?
#
loop_
_entity_poly.entity_id
_entity_poly.type
_entity_poly.pdbx_seq_one_letter_code
_entity_poly.pdbx_strand_id
1 'polypeptide(L)'
;MIRHLLLGRSTWDDYKILHHESWSYFARLFGATGSLFPSLRTLSRWQPTESCEDLRLLASPSLRSVTLRYVFTNMDGEGNCSLAVQYMLINTPTLTDLTLISCSGDLLADIAPEALLQLRTLSIEVDQASDMAPEEWYPSSDALRVLSALPALESLVVELGVDRYDLEFGGFQSLTALTIIDCGCGDTTWFLGKCSSPRLHTLAIDLTNLYFYLPSCAT
;
A
#
# COMPACT_ATOMS: atom_id res chain seq x y z
N MET A 1 23.92 4.41 -9.91
CA MET A 1 23.38 3.72 -11.09
C MET A 1 21.90 3.45 -10.84
N ILE A 2 21.04 4.39 -11.24
CA ILE A 2 19.58 4.20 -11.22
C ILE A 2 19.27 3.47 -12.53
N ARG A 3 19.13 2.15 -12.48
CA ARG A 3 18.47 1.43 -13.57
C ARG A 3 16.98 1.67 -13.37
N HIS A 4 16.50 2.71 -14.01
CA HIS A 4 15.10 2.77 -14.35
C HIS A 4 14.75 1.48 -15.10
N LEU A 5 13.87 0.65 -14.56
CA LEU A 5 12.94 -0.12 -15.41
C LEU A 5 11.82 0.85 -15.81
N LEU A 6 12.20 1.98 -16.43
CA LEU A 6 11.33 2.75 -17.29
C LEU A 6 11.64 2.27 -18.70
N LEU A 7 10.82 1.34 -19.20
CA LEU A 7 10.46 1.45 -20.61
C LEU A 7 9.64 2.75 -20.73
N GLY A 8 10.10 3.63 -21.60
CA GLY A 8 9.64 5.01 -21.70
C GLY A 8 8.14 5.13 -22.00
N ARG A 9 7.67 6.38 -21.93
CA ARG A 9 6.34 6.84 -22.34
C ARG A 9 5.84 6.15 -23.62
N SER A 10 4.86 5.25 -23.48
CA SER A 10 3.74 5.08 -24.41
C SER A 10 2.86 3.93 -23.93
N THR A 11 1.56 4.19 -23.78
CA THR A 11 0.45 3.23 -23.94
C THR A 11 0.64 1.83 -23.32
N TRP A 12 0.12 1.65 -22.10
CA TRP A 12 -0.49 0.48 -21.45
C TRP A 12 -0.10 -1.00 -21.76
N ASP A 13 0.69 -1.37 -22.77
CA ASP A 13 0.77 -2.76 -23.24
C ASP A 13 2.17 -3.41 -23.32
N ASP A 14 3.26 -2.76 -22.92
CA ASP A 14 4.61 -3.37 -23.05
C ASP A 14 5.45 -3.27 -21.75
N TYR A 15 4.91 -3.82 -20.66
CA TYR A 15 5.75 -4.18 -19.52
C TYR A 15 6.46 -5.49 -19.84
N LYS A 16 7.77 -5.43 -20.13
CA LYS A 16 8.63 -6.62 -20.06
C LYS A 16 8.82 -6.99 -18.59
N ILE A 17 7.81 -7.64 -18.02
CA ILE A 17 7.90 -8.30 -16.74
C ILE A 17 8.97 -9.39 -16.91
N LEU A 18 10.01 -9.34 -16.08
CA LEU A 18 10.97 -10.44 -16.03
C LEU A 18 10.19 -11.70 -15.67
N HIS A 19 10.28 -12.73 -16.53
CA HIS A 19 9.59 -14.00 -16.33
C HIS A 19 9.92 -14.57 -14.94
N HIS A 20 8.97 -15.27 -14.30
CA HIS A 20 9.15 -15.86 -12.96
C HIS A 20 10.46 -16.66 -12.82
N GLU A 21 10.85 -17.38 -13.87
CA GLU A 21 12.11 -18.14 -13.92
C GLU A 21 13.36 -17.24 -13.84
N SER A 22 13.30 -16.03 -14.38
CA SER A 22 14.40 -15.06 -14.29
C SER A 22 14.57 -14.57 -12.85
N TRP A 23 13.47 -14.28 -12.15
CA TRP A 23 13.51 -13.90 -10.74
C TRP A 23 13.98 -15.05 -9.85
N SER A 24 13.51 -16.27 -10.10
CA SER A 24 13.98 -17.47 -9.42
C SER A 24 15.48 -17.70 -9.65
N TYR A 25 15.97 -17.47 -10.87
CA TYR A 25 17.39 -17.55 -11.19
C TYR A 25 18.21 -16.49 -10.44
N PHE A 26 17.75 -15.24 -10.40
CA PHE A 26 18.38 -14.19 -9.59
C PHE A 26 18.35 -14.53 -8.10
N ALA A 27 17.25 -15.07 -7.58
CA ALA A 27 17.16 -15.51 -6.19
C ALA A 27 18.17 -16.62 -5.87
N ARG A 28 18.41 -17.56 -6.78
CA ARG A 28 19.43 -18.60 -6.58
C ARG A 28 20.86 -18.06 -6.65
N LEU A 29 21.12 -17.12 -7.56
CA LEU A 29 22.44 -16.49 -7.70
C LEU A 29 22.78 -15.59 -6.51
N PHE A 30 21.79 -14.83 -6.04
CA PHE A 30 21.99 -13.74 -5.09
C PHE A 30 21.42 -14.01 -3.69
N GLY A 31 20.69 -15.11 -3.51
CA GLY A 31 20.00 -15.45 -2.25
C GLY A 31 20.93 -15.63 -1.03
N ALA A 32 22.25 -15.76 -1.26
CA ALA A 32 23.26 -15.76 -0.20
C ALA A 32 24.01 -14.43 -0.04
N THR A 33 23.88 -13.48 -0.97
CA THR A 33 24.71 -12.26 -1.06
C THR A 33 23.97 -10.96 -0.73
N GLY A 34 22.69 -11.03 -0.35
CA GLY A 34 21.89 -9.88 0.08
C GLY A 34 21.13 -9.21 -1.06
N SER A 35 20.75 -7.95 -0.88
CA SER A 35 19.97 -7.17 -1.85
C SER A 35 20.59 -7.19 -3.24
N LEU A 36 19.80 -7.39 -4.29
CA LEU A 36 20.25 -7.27 -5.68
C LEU A 36 20.68 -5.83 -5.99
N PHE A 37 20.11 -4.86 -5.29
CA PHE A 37 20.35 -3.44 -5.48
C PHE A 37 20.61 -2.76 -4.12
N PRO A 38 21.81 -2.91 -3.52
CA PRO A 38 22.11 -2.40 -2.17
C PRO A 38 22.05 -0.87 -2.03
N SER A 39 22.05 -0.14 -3.15
CA SER A 39 21.89 1.32 -3.20
C SER A 39 20.51 1.77 -3.69
N LEU A 40 19.55 0.85 -3.86
CA LEU A 40 18.18 1.18 -4.23
C LEU A 40 17.55 2.03 -3.13
N ARG A 41 17.05 3.21 -3.49
CA ARG A 41 16.41 4.15 -2.57
C ARG A 41 14.90 4.24 -2.76
N THR A 42 14.44 3.98 -3.97
CA THR A 42 13.03 4.09 -4.34
C THR A 42 12.66 2.91 -5.22
N LEU A 43 11.60 2.21 -4.86
CA LEU A 43 10.95 1.20 -5.69
C LEU A 43 9.57 1.73 -6.06
N SER A 44 9.38 2.11 -7.31
CA SER A 44 8.12 2.68 -7.78
C SER A 44 7.35 1.71 -8.66
N ARG A 45 6.02 1.67 -8.52
CA ARG A 45 5.09 0.91 -9.38
C ARG A 45 5.42 -0.59 -9.44
N TRP A 46 5.85 -1.17 -8.32
CA TRP A 46 6.02 -2.61 -8.26
C TRP A 46 4.65 -3.29 -8.29
N GLN A 47 4.54 -4.39 -9.02
CA GLN A 47 3.34 -5.23 -9.13
C GLN A 47 3.73 -6.67 -8.82
N PRO A 48 2.84 -7.46 -8.20
CA PRO A 48 3.15 -8.82 -7.83
C PRO A 48 3.45 -9.69 -9.04
N THR A 49 4.47 -10.51 -8.87
CA THR A 49 4.64 -11.76 -9.61
C THR A 49 3.82 -12.85 -8.93
N GLU A 50 3.68 -14.02 -9.57
CA GLU A 50 2.93 -15.16 -9.00
C GLU A 50 3.33 -15.51 -7.56
N SER A 51 4.61 -15.32 -7.20
CA SER A 51 5.14 -15.69 -5.87
C SER A 51 5.49 -14.51 -4.97
N CYS A 52 5.51 -13.27 -5.47
CA CYS A 52 6.00 -12.06 -4.75
C CYS A 52 7.44 -12.16 -4.20
N GLU A 53 8.18 -13.24 -4.47
CA GLU A 53 9.51 -13.51 -3.92
C GLU A 53 10.57 -12.52 -4.43
N ASP A 54 10.31 -11.86 -5.55
CA ASP A 54 11.16 -10.80 -6.08
C ASP A 54 11.26 -9.59 -5.14
N LEU A 55 10.25 -9.33 -4.28
CA LEU A 55 10.35 -8.32 -3.23
C LEU A 55 11.50 -8.57 -2.26
N ARG A 56 11.82 -9.84 -1.98
CA ARG A 56 12.94 -10.19 -1.10
C ARG A 56 14.28 -9.76 -1.70
N LEU A 57 14.42 -9.81 -3.02
CA LEU A 57 15.62 -9.38 -3.73
C LEU A 57 15.73 -7.86 -3.84
N LEU A 58 14.58 -7.18 -3.83
CA LEU A 58 14.48 -5.73 -3.86
C LEU A 58 14.62 -5.09 -2.47
N ALA A 59 14.55 -5.88 -1.40
CA ALA A 59 14.82 -5.45 -0.04
C ALA A 59 16.25 -4.89 0.06
N SER A 60 16.38 -3.57 0.17
CA SER A 60 17.64 -2.85 0.17
C SER A 60 17.81 -2.05 1.45
N PRO A 61 18.99 -2.07 2.10
CA PRO A 61 19.23 -1.29 3.31
C PRO A 61 19.25 0.22 3.06
N SER A 62 19.24 0.66 1.79
CA SER A 62 19.13 2.07 1.40
C SER A 62 17.71 2.48 0.99
N LEU A 63 16.75 1.55 0.97
CA LEU A 63 15.40 1.78 0.47
C LEU A 63 14.65 2.71 1.42
N ARG A 64 14.06 3.78 0.88
CA ARG A 64 13.35 4.82 1.64
C ARG A 64 11.88 4.93 1.27
N SER A 65 11.57 4.64 0.01
CA SER A 65 10.22 4.73 -0.52
C SER A 65 9.87 3.54 -1.40
N VAL A 66 8.67 2.99 -1.19
CA VAL A 66 8.12 1.88 -1.96
C VAL A 66 6.69 2.20 -2.39
N THR A 67 6.38 1.92 -3.64
CA THR A 67 5.01 1.88 -4.16
C THR A 67 4.70 0.48 -4.66
N LEU A 68 3.76 -0.18 -4.00
CA LEU A 68 3.23 -1.50 -4.35
C LEU A 68 1.86 -1.33 -4.99
N ARG A 69 1.55 -2.12 -6.02
CA ARG A 69 0.24 -2.10 -6.68
C ARG A 69 -0.31 -3.52 -6.79
N TYR A 70 -1.61 -3.70 -6.61
CA TYR A 70 -2.31 -4.97 -6.81
C TYR A 70 -1.82 -6.13 -5.94
N VAL A 71 -1.34 -5.85 -4.73
CA VAL A 71 -0.83 -6.91 -3.82
C VAL A 71 -1.99 -7.56 -3.07
N PHE A 72 -2.28 -8.83 -3.35
CA PHE A 72 -3.40 -9.56 -2.76
C PHE A 72 -2.94 -10.69 -1.83
N THR A 73 -3.73 -11.00 -0.80
CA THR A 73 -3.34 -11.94 0.27
C THR A 73 -3.87 -13.36 0.07
N ASN A 74 -4.95 -13.56 -0.71
CA ASN A 74 -5.67 -14.86 -0.77
C ASN A 74 -6.21 -15.29 -2.16
N MET A 75 -5.64 -14.85 -3.28
CA MET A 75 -6.08 -15.31 -4.60
C MET A 75 -5.56 -16.74 -4.89
N ASP A 76 -6.27 -17.77 -4.43
CA ASP A 76 -6.37 -19.15 -4.94
C ASP A 76 -5.10 -19.95 -5.38
N GLY A 77 -3.88 -19.55 -5.04
CA GLY A 77 -2.71 -20.41 -5.34
C GLY A 77 -1.34 -19.82 -4.97
N GLU A 78 -0.67 -20.50 -4.04
CA GLU A 78 0.79 -20.50 -3.79
C GLU A 78 1.56 -19.17 -3.95
N GLY A 79 1.25 -18.20 -3.10
CA GLY A 79 2.14 -17.05 -2.90
C GLY A 79 1.69 -16.19 -1.72
N ASN A 80 2.32 -16.34 -0.56
CA ASN A 80 2.02 -15.47 0.59
C ASN A 80 2.72 -14.11 0.40
N CYS A 81 2.14 -13.25 -0.44
CA CYS A 81 2.66 -11.91 -0.71
C CYS A 81 2.79 -11.07 0.56
N SER A 82 1.94 -11.28 1.58
CA SER A 82 2.08 -10.60 2.88
C SER A 82 3.43 -10.93 3.54
N LEU A 83 3.89 -12.19 3.50
CA LEU A 83 5.20 -12.59 4.04
C LEU A 83 6.36 -12.00 3.23
N ALA A 84 6.22 -11.89 1.91
CA ALA A 84 7.25 -11.28 1.07
C ALA A 84 7.36 -9.76 1.33
N VAL A 85 6.23 -9.07 1.45
CA VAL A 85 6.17 -7.66 1.87
C VAL A 85 6.74 -7.50 3.27
N GLN A 86 6.32 -8.31 4.25
CA GLN A 86 6.86 -8.29 5.60
C GLN A 86 8.39 -8.48 5.61
N TYR A 87 8.90 -9.45 4.84
CA TYR A 87 10.34 -9.66 4.72
C TYR A 87 11.04 -8.41 4.17
N MET A 88 10.50 -7.81 3.11
CA MET A 88 11.06 -6.58 2.53
C MET A 88 11.09 -5.46 3.57
N LEU A 89 9.99 -5.22 4.27
CA LEU A 89 9.88 -4.21 5.32
C LEU A 89 10.92 -4.40 6.43
N ILE A 90 11.06 -5.62 6.95
CA ILE A 90 12.05 -5.96 7.99
C ILE A 90 13.49 -5.72 7.51
N ASN A 91 13.79 -6.06 6.26
CA ASN A 91 15.13 -5.95 5.70
C ASN A 91 15.42 -4.56 5.06
N THR A 92 14.51 -3.59 5.23
CA THR A 92 14.63 -2.21 4.74
C THR A 92 14.46 -1.21 5.89
N PRO A 93 15.37 -1.18 6.88
CA PRO A 93 15.19 -0.37 8.09
C PRO A 93 15.13 1.15 7.83
N THR A 94 15.55 1.60 6.65
CA THR A 94 15.46 3.01 6.22
C THR A 94 14.16 3.36 5.50
N LEU A 95 13.26 2.40 5.29
CA LEU A 95 12.01 2.59 4.59
C LEU A 95 11.05 3.40 5.46
N THR A 96 10.75 4.63 5.05
CA THR A 96 9.87 5.52 5.79
C THR A 96 8.56 5.80 5.06
N ASP A 97 8.52 5.53 3.76
CA ASP A 97 7.42 5.92 2.89
C ASP A 97 6.89 4.68 2.13
N LEU A 98 5.61 4.36 2.35
CA LEU A 98 4.92 3.25 1.70
C LEU A 98 3.67 3.76 0.99
N THR A 99 3.48 3.35 -0.25
CA THR A 99 2.26 3.58 -1.04
C THR A 99 1.71 2.23 -1.47
N LEU A 100 0.44 1.98 -1.16
CA LEU A 100 -0.31 0.80 -1.57
C LEU A 100 -1.42 1.27 -2.52
N ILE A 101 -1.44 0.72 -3.74
CA ILE A 101 -2.43 1.08 -4.76
C ILE A 101 -3.21 -0.17 -5.14
N SER A 102 -4.52 -0.19 -4.89
CA SER A 102 -5.40 -1.31 -5.22
C SER A 102 -4.89 -2.65 -4.66
N CYS A 103 -4.31 -2.60 -3.45
CA CYS A 103 -3.86 -3.79 -2.72
C CYS A 103 -4.99 -4.33 -1.84
N SER A 104 -4.87 -5.56 -1.35
CA SER A 104 -5.79 -6.10 -0.36
C SER A 104 -5.86 -5.19 0.88
N GLY A 105 -7.07 -4.91 1.32
CA GLY A 105 -7.41 -4.13 2.50
C GLY A 105 -6.91 -4.74 3.80
N ASP A 106 -6.66 -6.05 3.81
CA ASP A 106 -6.13 -6.80 4.96
C ASP A 106 -4.61 -6.91 4.96
N LEU A 107 -3.93 -6.45 3.89
CA LEU A 107 -2.48 -6.63 3.73
C LEU A 107 -1.68 -6.18 4.96
N LEU A 108 -2.08 -5.07 5.58
CA LEU A 108 -1.39 -4.54 6.75
C LEU A 108 -1.76 -5.22 8.07
N ALA A 109 -2.94 -5.85 8.13
CA ALA A 109 -3.34 -6.69 9.27
C ALA A 109 -2.59 -8.04 9.26
N ASP A 110 -2.29 -8.55 8.07
CA ASP A 110 -1.55 -9.80 7.87
C ASP A 110 -0.04 -9.68 8.11
N ILE A 111 0.48 -8.45 8.21
CA ILE A 111 1.90 -8.17 8.46
C ILE A 111 2.13 -7.93 9.95
N ALA A 112 3.19 -8.55 10.47
CA ALA A 112 3.62 -8.32 11.85
C ALA A 112 3.89 -6.82 12.12
N PRO A 113 3.30 -6.20 13.17
CA PRO A 113 3.43 -4.76 13.42
C PRO A 113 4.87 -4.27 13.54
N GLU A 114 5.81 -5.11 13.99
CA GLU A 114 7.22 -4.79 14.12
C GLU A 114 7.86 -4.39 12.78
N ALA A 115 7.34 -4.90 11.67
CA ALA A 115 7.82 -4.58 10.33
C ALA A 115 7.41 -3.17 9.87
N LEU A 116 6.42 -2.56 10.53
CA LEU A 116 5.81 -1.28 10.14
C LEU A 116 6.24 -0.12 11.04
N LEU A 117 6.95 -0.38 12.14
CA LEU A 117 7.27 0.61 13.20
C LEU A 117 8.05 1.84 12.70
N GLN A 118 8.81 1.69 11.62
CA GLN A 118 9.62 2.74 11.02
C GLN A 118 8.86 3.64 10.03
N LEU A 119 7.66 3.23 9.60
CA LEU A 119 6.88 3.97 8.59
C LEU A 119 6.42 5.31 9.15
N ARG A 120 6.65 6.36 8.36
CA ARG A 120 6.26 7.74 8.66
C ARG A 120 5.17 8.24 7.74
N THR A 121 5.24 7.84 6.48
CA THR A 121 4.28 8.20 5.46
C THR A 121 3.65 6.92 4.93
N LEU A 122 2.33 6.87 4.92
CA LEU A 122 1.57 5.82 4.28
C LEU A 122 0.50 6.42 3.37
N SER A 123 0.40 5.89 2.15
CA SER A 123 -0.72 6.14 1.26
C SER A 123 -1.41 4.82 0.90
N ILE A 124 -2.73 4.79 1.01
CA ILE A 124 -3.59 3.69 0.55
C ILE A 124 -4.59 4.30 -0.43
N GLU A 125 -4.46 3.92 -1.71
CA GLU A 125 -5.19 4.47 -2.83
C GLU A 125 -5.84 3.35 -3.64
N VAL A 126 -6.95 3.64 -4.30
CA VAL A 126 -7.63 2.74 -5.22
C VAL A 126 -7.58 3.33 -6.63
N ASP A 127 -6.99 2.60 -7.57
CA ASP A 127 -6.83 3.07 -8.96
C ASP A 127 -7.97 2.70 -9.91
N GLN A 128 -9.15 2.45 -9.33
CA GLN A 128 -10.39 2.22 -10.06
C GLN A 128 -11.49 3.17 -9.60
N ALA A 129 -12.51 3.31 -10.44
CA ALA A 129 -13.71 4.04 -10.05
C ALA A 129 -14.40 3.33 -8.88
N SER A 130 -15.01 4.09 -7.97
CA SER A 130 -15.51 3.55 -6.70
C SER A 130 -16.64 2.53 -6.86
N ASP A 131 -17.42 2.66 -7.94
CA ASP A 131 -18.48 1.73 -8.35
C ASP A 131 -17.96 0.44 -9.01
N MET A 132 -16.68 0.41 -9.40
CA MET A 132 -16.01 -0.74 -10.01
C MET A 132 -14.97 -1.38 -9.09
N ALA A 133 -14.46 -0.65 -8.11
CA ALA A 133 -13.46 -1.13 -7.18
C ALA A 133 -14.03 -2.19 -6.23
N PRO A 134 -13.39 -3.36 -6.10
CA PRO A 134 -13.74 -4.34 -5.07
C PRO A 134 -13.64 -3.74 -3.67
N GLU A 135 -14.62 -4.03 -2.80
CA GLU A 135 -14.60 -3.61 -1.38
C GLU A 135 -13.30 -4.04 -0.68
N GLU A 136 -12.75 -5.18 -1.10
CA GLU A 136 -11.52 -5.79 -0.59
C GLU A 136 -10.28 -4.93 -0.81
N TRP A 137 -10.34 -3.88 -1.63
CA TRP A 137 -9.20 -3.01 -1.92
C TRP A 137 -9.09 -1.83 -0.96
N TYR A 138 -10.17 -1.55 -0.22
CA TYR A 138 -10.19 -0.53 0.81
C TYR A 138 -9.68 -1.11 2.12
N PRO A 139 -8.97 -0.31 2.94
CA PRO A 139 -8.39 -0.80 4.19
C PRO A 139 -9.45 -1.36 5.12
N SER A 140 -9.21 -2.56 5.64
CA SER A 140 -10.11 -3.20 6.59
C SER A 140 -10.01 -2.58 7.98
N SER A 141 -10.93 -2.97 8.85
CA SER A 141 -10.92 -2.53 10.24
C SER A 141 -9.66 -2.91 11.00
N ASP A 142 -9.13 -4.09 10.70
CA ASP A 142 -7.94 -4.61 11.36
C ASP A 142 -6.69 -3.89 10.85
N ALA A 143 -6.63 -3.59 9.55
CA ALA A 143 -5.57 -2.76 8.97
C ALA A 143 -5.58 -1.35 9.59
N LEU A 144 -6.74 -0.69 9.69
CA LEU A 144 -6.85 0.63 10.33
C LEU A 144 -6.44 0.59 11.82
N ARG A 145 -6.75 -0.50 12.53
CA ARG A 145 -6.30 -0.68 13.93
C ARG A 145 -4.78 -0.78 14.02
N VAL A 146 -4.15 -1.56 13.15
CA VAL A 146 -2.68 -1.65 13.07
C VAL A 146 -2.07 -0.28 12.81
N LEU A 147 -2.60 0.46 11.83
CA LEU A 147 -2.13 1.81 11.48
C LEU A 147 -2.24 2.80 12.62
N SER A 148 -3.34 2.76 13.37
CA SER A 148 -3.57 3.63 14.52
C SER A 148 -2.53 3.46 15.63
N ALA A 149 -1.93 2.27 15.72
CA ALA A 149 -0.93 1.91 16.72
C ALA A 149 0.52 2.23 16.30
N LEU A 150 0.75 2.64 15.05
CA LEU A 150 2.11 2.90 14.57
C LEU A 150 2.69 4.16 15.21
N PRO A 151 3.81 4.03 15.96
CA PRO A 151 4.34 5.14 16.77
C PRO A 151 5.02 6.23 15.94
N ALA A 152 5.43 5.93 14.70
CA ALA A 152 6.14 6.85 13.83
C ALA A 152 5.28 7.41 12.69
N LEU A 153 4.03 6.98 12.55
CA LEU A 153 3.17 7.38 11.43
C LEU A 153 2.75 8.85 11.57
N GLU A 154 3.34 9.71 10.76
CA GLU A 154 3.19 11.17 10.78
C GLU A 154 2.23 11.67 9.69
N SER A 155 2.13 10.96 8.57
CA SER A 155 1.29 11.31 7.42
C SER A 155 0.55 10.09 6.89
N LEU A 156 -0.77 10.19 6.79
CA LEU A 156 -1.65 9.16 6.23
C LEU A 156 -2.49 9.75 5.11
N VAL A 157 -2.43 9.13 3.94
CA VAL A 157 -3.40 9.30 2.86
C VAL A 157 -4.20 8.00 2.78
N VAL A 158 -5.52 8.08 2.82
CA VAL A 158 -6.37 6.90 2.84
C VAL A 158 -7.62 7.12 2.00
N GLU A 159 -7.85 6.23 1.06
CA GLU A 159 -9.13 6.09 0.38
C GLU A 159 -10.02 5.11 1.14
N LEU A 160 -11.25 5.53 1.44
CA LEU A 160 -12.17 4.79 2.32
C LEU A 160 -13.38 4.27 1.53
N GLY A 161 -13.65 2.97 1.66
CA GLY A 161 -14.89 2.34 1.22
C GLY A 161 -15.67 1.73 2.40
N VAL A 162 -15.49 2.27 3.61
CA VAL A 162 -16.00 1.66 4.84
C VAL A 162 -17.33 2.29 5.25
N ASP A 163 -18.41 1.54 5.09
CA ASP A 163 -19.74 1.82 5.67
C ASP A 163 -19.96 1.08 7.01
N ARG A 164 -18.89 0.55 7.63
CA ARG A 164 -18.99 -0.29 8.84
C ARG A 164 -18.71 0.50 10.11
N TYR A 165 -19.76 0.67 10.92
CA TYR A 165 -19.77 1.44 12.16
C TYR A 165 -19.22 0.69 13.40
N ASP A 166 -18.60 -0.49 13.22
CA ASP A 166 -18.14 -1.39 14.29
C ASP A 166 -16.64 -1.27 14.61
N LEU A 167 -15.94 -0.32 13.98
CA LEU A 167 -14.52 -0.08 14.23
C LEU A 167 -14.25 0.62 15.56
N GLU A 168 -13.51 -0.06 16.43
CA GLU A 168 -12.85 0.51 17.60
C GLU A 168 -11.33 0.57 17.38
N PHE A 169 -10.79 1.77 17.23
CA PHE A 169 -9.36 2.06 17.32
C PHE A 169 -9.12 3.37 18.08
N GLY A 170 -8.01 3.45 18.82
CA GLY A 170 -7.73 4.51 19.80
C GLY A 170 -7.28 5.85 19.21
N GLY A 171 -7.54 6.08 17.93
CA GLY A 171 -6.97 7.20 17.17
C GLY A 171 -5.47 7.03 16.88
N PHE A 172 -4.86 8.03 16.26
CA PHE A 172 -3.46 8.00 15.83
C PHE A 172 -2.60 8.90 16.71
N GLN A 173 -1.63 8.33 17.45
CA GLN A 173 -0.87 9.12 18.42
C GLN A 173 0.12 10.11 17.78
N SER A 174 0.69 9.75 16.63
CA SER A 174 1.77 10.51 15.99
C SER A 174 1.36 11.29 14.75
N LEU A 175 0.12 11.10 14.29
CA LEU A 175 -0.35 11.65 13.02
C LEU A 175 -0.41 13.18 13.06
N THR A 176 0.23 13.81 12.08
CA THR A 176 0.29 15.27 11.92
C THR A 176 -0.47 15.74 10.68
N ALA A 177 -0.54 14.87 9.66
CA ALA A 177 -1.26 15.09 8.41
C ALA A 177 -2.15 13.89 8.07
N LEU A 178 -3.42 14.17 7.78
CA LEU A 178 -4.40 13.21 7.29
C LEU A 178 -5.00 13.72 5.99
N THR A 179 -4.99 12.88 4.95
CA THR A 179 -5.77 13.09 3.72
C THR A 179 -6.74 11.93 3.57
N ILE A 180 -8.02 12.24 3.47
CA ILE A 180 -9.05 11.25 3.16
C ILE A 180 -9.46 11.45 1.71
N ILE A 181 -9.33 10.41 0.89
CA ILE A 181 -9.87 10.39 -0.46
C ILE A 181 -11.29 9.83 -0.35
N ASP A 182 -12.27 10.69 -0.55
CA ASP A 182 -13.69 10.35 -0.50
C ASP A 182 -14.14 9.88 -1.88
N CYS A 183 -14.43 8.58 -1.97
CA CYS A 183 -14.87 7.95 -3.21
C CYS A 183 -16.41 7.83 -3.28
N GLY A 184 -17.14 8.35 -2.28
CA GLY A 184 -18.59 8.32 -2.18
C GLY A 184 -19.18 7.01 -1.63
N CYS A 185 -18.33 6.04 -1.26
CA CYS A 185 -18.73 4.71 -0.79
C CYS A 185 -18.44 4.47 0.71
N GLY A 186 -18.13 5.51 1.48
CA GLY A 186 -17.82 5.37 2.91
C GLY A 186 -18.27 6.58 3.72
N ASP A 187 -18.42 6.39 5.04
CA ASP A 187 -18.74 7.49 5.96
C ASP A 187 -17.47 8.21 6.41
N THR A 188 -17.00 9.15 5.58
CA THR A 188 -15.88 10.05 5.90
C THR A 188 -16.09 10.78 7.23
N THR A 189 -17.33 11.15 7.56
CA THR A 189 -17.63 11.89 8.79
C THR A 189 -17.47 11.02 10.03
N TRP A 190 -17.89 9.75 9.95
CA TRP A 190 -17.66 8.76 10.98
C TRP A 190 -16.17 8.49 11.19
N PHE A 191 -15.39 8.31 10.11
CA PHE A 191 -13.95 8.07 10.20
C PHE A 191 -13.22 9.25 10.85
N LEU A 192 -13.58 10.48 10.49
CA LEU A 192 -13.08 11.70 11.14
C LEU A 192 -13.37 11.73 12.64
N GLY A 193 -14.57 11.30 13.06
CA GLY A 193 -14.94 11.19 14.47
C GLY A 193 -14.07 10.20 15.26
N LYS A 194 -13.47 9.22 14.59
CA LYS A 194 -12.57 8.21 15.19
C LYS A 194 -11.09 8.56 15.05
N CYS A 195 -10.71 9.36 14.06
CA CYS A 195 -9.35 9.84 13.83
C CYS A 195 -8.92 10.93 14.80
N SER A 196 -8.93 10.60 16.09
CA SER A 196 -8.37 11.48 17.12
C SER A 196 -6.85 11.41 17.09
N SER A 197 -6.20 12.57 16.99
CA SER A 197 -4.77 12.70 17.22
C SER A 197 -4.45 14.03 17.89
N PRO A 198 -3.67 14.05 18.99
CA PRO A 198 -3.30 15.30 19.65
C PRO A 198 -2.32 16.16 18.83
N ARG A 199 -1.78 15.62 17.73
CA ARG A 199 -0.75 16.27 16.91
C ARG A 199 -1.24 16.66 15.51
N LEU A 200 -2.47 16.27 15.15
CA LEU A 200 -3.03 16.53 13.83
C LEU A 200 -3.24 18.02 13.64
N HIS A 201 -2.54 18.59 12.66
CA HIS A 201 -2.66 20.00 12.30
C HIS A 201 -2.96 20.22 10.81
N THR A 202 -2.83 19.16 10.00
CA THR A 202 -3.19 19.18 8.58
C THR A 202 -4.26 18.14 8.32
N LEU A 203 -5.42 18.58 7.85
CA LEU A 203 -6.50 17.71 7.39
C LEU A 203 -6.89 18.14 5.97
N ALA A 204 -6.91 17.19 5.06
CA ALA A 204 -7.42 17.34 3.71
C ALA A 204 -8.50 16.29 3.43
N ILE A 205 -9.54 16.70 2.73
CA ILE A 205 -10.56 15.80 2.19
C ILE A 205 -10.50 15.99 0.68
N ASP A 206 -10.11 14.95 -0.02
CA ASP A 206 -10.04 14.92 -1.48
C ASP A 206 -11.33 14.32 -2.02
N LEU A 207 -12.03 15.08 -2.84
CA LEU A 207 -13.30 14.71 -3.46
C LEU A 207 -13.15 14.35 -4.94
N THR A 208 -11.91 14.20 -5.44
CA THR A 208 -11.65 13.93 -6.86
C THR A 208 -12.18 12.59 -7.32
N ASN A 209 -12.38 11.64 -6.40
CA ASN A 209 -12.89 10.29 -6.70
C ASN A 209 -14.40 10.16 -6.47
N LEU A 210 -15.15 11.26 -6.32
CA LEU A 210 -16.61 11.22 -6.32
C LEU A 210 -17.15 10.91 -7.72
N TYR A 211 -17.45 9.64 -7.96
CA TYR A 211 -18.18 9.23 -9.16
C TYR A 211 -19.67 9.49 -8.92
N PHE A 212 -20.15 10.65 -9.36
CA PHE A 212 -21.58 10.90 -9.42
C PHE A 212 -22.20 10.02 -10.51
N TYR A 213 -22.86 8.93 -10.12
CA TYR A 213 -23.82 8.27 -10.98
C TYR A 213 -24.95 9.28 -11.25
N LEU A 214 -24.91 9.94 -12.41
CA LEU A 214 -26.13 10.54 -12.95
C LEU A 214 -27.04 9.36 -13.26
N PRO A 215 -28.18 9.17 -12.58
CA PRO A 215 -29.13 8.17 -13.02
C PRO A 215 -29.49 8.55 -14.43
N SER A 216 -29.16 7.69 -15.40
CA SER A 216 -29.68 7.82 -16.75
C SER A 216 -31.19 7.85 -16.63
N CYS A 217 -31.78 9.04 -16.74
CA CYS A 217 -33.21 9.22 -16.85
C CYS A 217 -33.65 8.42 -18.08
N ALA A 218 -34.14 7.21 -17.86
CA ALA A 218 -34.89 6.48 -18.85
C ALA A 218 -36.26 7.17 -18.95
N THR A 219 -36.35 8.01 -19.98
CA THR A 219 -37.56 8.51 -20.62
C THR A 219 -38.49 7.40 -21.06
#